data_AF-A0A645H8X5-F1
#
_entry.id   AF-A0A645H8X5-F1
#
_cell.length_a   1.000
_cell.length_b   1.000
_cell.length_c   1.000
_cell.angle_alpha   90.00
_cell.angle_beta   90.00
_cell.angle_gamma   90.00
#
_symmetry.space_group_name_H-M   'P 1'
#
loop_
_entity.id
_entity.type
_entity.pdbx_description
1 polymer ?
#
loop_
_entity_poly.entity_id
_entity_poly.type
_entity_poly.pdbx_seq_one_letter_code
_entity_poly.pdbx_strand_id
1 'polypeptide(L)'
;MVLDPVMISKSGFDLLKPESKKALIEKLIPLSSIITPNIPEALAIIETYKQMYTDNHEYSELLKEAETLKAIETREQMETAAKIIHFIGAPNVLLKGGHLADDAVDILYDGKEFHYFEGERIHTKNTHGTGCTLSSAICSNLALGYTLVESIKRAKEYITEAIKHSLDIGHGVGPTNHFYTLYKNAGML
;
A
#
# COMPACT_ATOMS: atom_id res chain seq x y z
N MET A 1 10.12 10.34 -3.47
CA MET A 1 8.71 10.32 -3.90
C MET A 1 7.99 9.16 -3.22
N VAL A 2 6.82 9.39 -2.62
CA VAL A 2 5.92 8.30 -2.17
C VAL A 2 4.90 8.06 -3.26
N LEU A 3 4.81 6.83 -3.78
CA LEU A 3 3.88 6.47 -4.84
C LEU A 3 2.74 5.61 -4.27
N ASP A 4 1.52 6.15 -4.26
CA ASP A 4 0.31 5.37 -3.99
C ASP A 4 -0.33 4.97 -5.32
N PRO A 5 -0.20 3.70 -5.76
CA PRO A 5 -0.58 3.29 -7.10
C PRO A 5 -2.09 3.02 -7.19
N VAL A 6 -2.88 4.09 -7.14
CA VAL A 6 -4.36 4.00 -7.21
C VAL A 6 -4.78 3.48 -8.59
N MET A 7 -4.95 2.16 -8.68
CA MET A 7 -5.27 1.45 -9.93
C MET A 7 -6.65 0.80 -9.91
N ILE A 8 -7.12 0.41 -8.72
CA ILE A 8 -8.34 -0.36 -8.53
C ILE A 8 -9.25 0.39 -7.55
N SER A 9 -10.51 0.55 -7.92
CA SER A 9 -11.51 1.15 -7.03
C SER A 9 -11.82 0.20 -5.87
N LYS A 10 -12.40 0.73 -4.79
CA LYS A 10 -12.89 -0.09 -3.67
C LYS A 10 -13.92 -1.16 -4.08
N SER A 11 -14.57 -0.98 -5.24
CA SER A 11 -15.55 -1.91 -5.80
C SER A 11 -14.93 -2.88 -6.82
N GLY A 12 -13.61 -2.89 -6.98
CA GLY A 12 -12.88 -3.82 -7.85
C GLY A 12 -12.73 -3.37 -9.31
N PHE A 13 -13.27 -2.22 -9.70
CA PHE A 13 -13.15 -1.71 -11.07
C PHE A 13 -11.78 -1.07 -11.34
N ASP A 14 -11.27 -1.29 -12.55
CA ASP A 14 -10.09 -0.61 -13.07
C ASP A 14 -10.30 0.91 -13.17
N LEU A 15 -9.39 1.67 -12.58
CA LEU A 15 -9.38 3.14 -12.62
C LEU A 15 -8.47 3.70 -13.72
N LEU A 16 -7.53 2.88 -14.21
CA LEU A 16 -6.55 3.28 -15.22
C LEU A 16 -6.74 2.50 -16.51
N LYS A 17 -6.59 3.21 -17.64
CA LYS A 17 -6.48 2.59 -18.97
C LYS A 17 -5.20 1.73 -19.04
N PRO A 18 -5.15 0.68 -19.89
CA PRO A 18 -4.00 -0.20 -20.00
C PRO A 18 -2.67 0.55 -20.22
N GLU A 19 -2.67 1.57 -21.07
CA GLU A 19 -1.48 2.37 -21.38
C GLU A 19 -0.99 3.16 -20.15
N SER A 20 -1.92 3.64 -19.32
CA SER A 20 -1.60 4.34 -18.07
C SER A 20 -1.01 3.41 -17.03
N LYS A 21 -1.47 2.15 -16.96
CA LYS A 21 -0.87 1.13 -16.09
C LYS A 21 0.57 0.82 -16.50
N LYS A 22 0.81 0.64 -17.82
CA LYS A 22 2.16 0.44 -18.37
C LYS A 22 3.07 1.63 -18.06
N ALA A 23 2.61 2.85 -18.28
CA ALA A 23 3.38 4.06 -17.98
C ALA A 23 3.70 4.19 -16.49
N LEU A 24 2.77 3.86 -15.59
CA LEU A 24 3.02 3.84 -14.16
C LEU A 24 4.15 2.86 -13.82
N ILE A 25 4.13 1.67 -14.39
CA ILE A 25 5.12 0.62 -14.17
C ILE A 25 6.49 0.99 -14.74
N GLU A 26 6.57 1.42 -16.00
CA GLU A 26 7.85 1.71 -16.65
C GLU A 26 8.49 3.03 -16.22
N LYS A 27 7.66 4.03 -15.86
CA LYS A 27 8.12 5.41 -15.68
C LYS A 27 8.03 5.91 -14.25
N LEU A 28 7.05 5.48 -13.46
CA LEU A 28 6.84 6.01 -12.10
C LEU A 28 7.40 5.09 -11.01
N ILE A 29 7.17 3.78 -11.10
CA ILE A 29 7.66 2.83 -10.09
C ILE A 29 9.18 2.96 -9.87
N PRO A 30 10.03 3.00 -10.92
CA PRO A 30 11.49 3.09 -10.74
C PRO A 30 11.97 4.42 -10.15
N LEU A 31 11.15 5.47 -10.20
CA LEU A 31 11.46 6.79 -9.65
C LEU A 31 10.95 6.97 -8.21
N SER A 32 10.15 6.02 -7.71
CA SER A 32 9.61 6.08 -6.35
C SER A 32 10.71 5.85 -5.32
N SER A 33 10.60 6.49 -4.15
CA SER A 33 11.39 6.13 -2.97
C SER A 33 10.73 4.97 -2.24
N ILE A 34 9.41 4.93 -2.27
CA ILE A 34 8.58 3.85 -1.75
C ILE A 34 7.27 3.81 -2.56
N ILE A 35 6.78 2.61 -2.83
CA ILE A 35 5.44 2.36 -3.35
C ILE A 35 4.56 1.74 -2.26
N THR A 36 3.29 2.12 -2.19
CA THR A 36 2.36 1.70 -1.13
C THR A 36 1.12 0.95 -1.66
N PRO A 37 1.23 -0.13 -2.45
CA PRO A 37 0.07 -0.82 -3.01
C PRO A 37 -0.76 -1.54 -1.92
N ASN A 38 -2.07 -1.64 -2.11
CA ASN A 38 -2.88 -2.68 -1.47
C ASN A 38 -2.82 -4.00 -2.27
N ILE A 39 -3.43 -5.06 -1.76
CA ILE A 39 -3.45 -6.38 -2.42
C ILE A 39 -3.97 -6.30 -3.88
N PRO A 40 -5.17 -5.75 -4.17
CA PRO A 40 -5.64 -5.61 -5.54
C PRO A 40 -4.69 -4.83 -6.46
N GLU A 41 -4.11 -3.74 -5.97
CA GLU A 41 -3.14 -2.93 -6.71
C GLU A 41 -1.85 -3.70 -6.99
N ALA A 42 -1.35 -4.46 -6.02
CA ALA A 42 -0.16 -5.30 -6.19
C ALA A 42 -0.35 -6.37 -7.27
N LEU A 43 -1.48 -7.06 -7.25
CA LEU A 43 -1.85 -8.02 -8.29
C LEU A 43 -1.96 -7.34 -9.67
N ALA A 44 -2.58 -6.16 -9.74
CA ALA A 44 -2.71 -5.41 -10.98
C ALA A 44 -1.36 -4.96 -11.55
N ILE A 45 -0.40 -4.55 -10.69
CA ILE A 45 0.96 -4.20 -11.09
C ILE A 45 1.67 -5.42 -11.68
N ILE A 46 1.65 -6.55 -10.96
CA ILE A 46 2.32 -7.79 -11.36
C ILE A 46 1.74 -8.30 -12.69
N GLU A 47 0.41 -8.33 -12.81
CA GLU A 47 -0.26 -8.80 -14.02
C GLU A 47 0.01 -7.90 -15.23
N THR A 48 -0.03 -6.58 -15.04
CA THR A 48 0.32 -5.65 -16.13
C THR A 48 1.78 -5.81 -16.54
N TYR A 49 2.70 -5.99 -15.59
CA TYR A 49 4.10 -6.24 -15.90
C TYR A 49 4.28 -7.52 -16.72
N LYS A 50 3.64 -8.64 -16.34
CA LYS A 50 3.69 -9.89 -17.13
C LYS A 50 3.26 -9.65 -18.58
N GLN A 51 2.12 -8.98 -18.77
CA GLN A 51 1.58 -8.69 -20.10
C GLN A 51 2.49 -7.83 -20.99
N MET A 52 3.42 -7.09 -20.39
CA MET A 52 4.41 -6.30 -21.14
C MET A 52 5.57 -7.15 -21.67
N TYR A 53 5.80 -8.34 -21.11
CA TYR A 53 6.97 -9.18 -21.40
C TYR A 53 6.62 -10.60 -21.89
N THR A 54 5.34 -10.89 -22.15
CA THR A 54 4.85 -12.20 -22.61
C THR A 54 5.61 -12.77 -23.82
N ASP A 55 6.15 -11.90 -24.69
CA ASP A 55 6.84 -12.29 -25.92
C ASP A 55 8.35 -12.57 -25.73
N ASN A 56 8.96 -12.19 -24.61
CA ASN A 56 10.39 -12.37 -24.36
C ASN A 56 10.66 -13.66 -23.58
N HIS A 57 11.27 -14.65 -24.25
CA HIS A 57 11.48 -16.01 -23.73
C HIS A 57 12.60 -16.14 -22.67
N GLU A 58 13.14 -15.03 -22.15
CA GLU A 58 14.10 -15.02 -21.04
C GLU A 58 13.42 -14.57 -19.74
N TYR A 59 12.86 -15.53 -19.02
CA TYR A 59 12.24 -15.30 -17.71
C TYR A 59 13.23 -15.54 -16.58
N SER A 60 13.34 -14.58 -15.65
CA SER A 60 13.96 -14.81 -14.35
C SER A 60 13.13 -15.79 -13.51
N GLU A 61 13.74 -16.50 -12.56
CA GLU A 61 13.00 -17.38 -11.62
C GLU A 61 11.88 -16.64 -10.90
N LEU A 62 12.12 -15.37 -10.54
CA LEU A 62 11.14 -14.51 -9.88
C LEU A 62 9.91 -14.23 -10.74
N LEU A 63 10.05 -14.15 -12.07
CA LEU A 63 8.91 -13.99 -12.96
C LEU A 63 8.11 -15.29 -13.13
N LYS A 64 8.75 -16.46 -13.01
CA LYS A 64 8.04 -17.74 -12.94
C LYS A 64 7.22 -17.84 -11.65
N GLU A 65 7.79 -17.42 -10.52
CA GLU A 65 7.02 -17.29 -9.28
C GLU A 65 5.84 -16.33 -9.46
N ALA A 66 6.07 -15.18 -10.10
CA ALA A 66 5.01 -14.24 -10.42
C ALA A 66 3.89 -14.89 -11.23
N GLU A 67 4.18 -15.69 -12.25
CA GLU A 67 3.17 -16.42 -13.06
C GLU A 67 2.24 -17.28 -12.21
N THR A 68 2.76 -17.90 -11.16
CA THR A 68 1.97 -18.75 -10.25
C THR A 68 1.13 -17.96 -9.24
N LEU A 69 1.47 -16.69 -8.99
CA LEU A 69 0.79 -15.83 -8.02
C LEU A 69 -0.53 -15.31 -8.60
N LYS A 70 -1.63 -16.03 -8.32
CA LYS A 70 -3.00 -15.68 -8.75
C LYS A 70 -3.79 -14.87 -7.72
N ALA A 71 -3.44 -15.00 -6.45
CA ALA A 71 -4.08 -14.32 -5.33
C ALA A 71 -3.05 -14.08 -4.22
N ILE A 72 -3.36 -13.15 -3.32
CA ILE A 72 -2.55 -12.87 -2.12
C ILE A 72 -3.48 -13.04 -0.91
N GLU A 73 -3.42 -14.23 -0.33
CA GLU A 73 -4.24 -14.72 0.77
C GLU A 73 -3.40 -15.10 1.99
N THR A 74 -2.08 -15.15 1.84
CA THR A 74 -1.14 -15.46 2.92
C THR A 74 -0.03 -14.41 3.00
N ARG A 75 0.62 -14.33 4.16
CA ARG A 75 1.81 -13.50 4.37
C ARG A 75 2.96 -13.87 3.43
N GLU A 76 3.18 -15.15 3.19
CA GLU A 76 4.19 -15.63 2.25
C GLU A 76 3.93 -15.11 0.83
N GLN A 77 2.68 -15.12 0.38
CA GLN A 77 2.29 -14.55 -0.92
C GLN A 77 2.47 -13.03 -0.95
N MET A 78 2.24 -12.33 0.17
CA MET A 78 2.54 -10.90 0.28
C MET A 78 4.03 -10.65 0.11
N GLU A 79 4.89 -11.43 0.79
CA GLU A 79 6.35 -11.31 0.69
C GLU A 79 6.84 -11.55 -0.74
N THR A 80 6.31 -12.59 -1.40
CA THR A 80 6.59 -12.86 -2.82
C THR A 80 6.15 -11.69 -3.71
N ALA A 81 4.93 -11.16 -3.53
CA ALA A 81 4.45 -10.01 -4.27
C ALA A 81 5.35 -8.76 -4.08
N ALA A 82 5.79 -8.49 -2.85
CA ALA A 82 6.66 -7.37 -2.54
C ALA A 82 8.04 -7.52 -3.20
N LYS A 83 8.62 -8.73 -3.22
CA LYS A 83 9.87 -9.02 -3.95
C LYS A 83 9.72 -8.82 -5.45
N ILE A 84 8.62 -9.27 -6.04
CA ILE A 84 8.34 -9.06 -7.46
C ILE A 84 8.23 -7.57 -7.78
N ILE A 85 7.47 -6.80 -7.00
CA ILE A 85 7.32 -5.35 -7.23
C ILE A 85 8.65 -4.61 -7.03
N HIS A 86 9.49 -5.07 -6.10
CA HIS A 86 10.85 -4.58 -5.97
C HIS A 86 11.69 -4.85 -7.23
N PHE A 87 11.63 -6.08 -7.76
CA PHE A 87 12.29 -6.45 -9.02
C PHE A 87 11.81 -5.64 -10.22
N ILE A 88 10.53 -5.28 -10.27
CA ILE A 88 9.97 -4.37 -11.30
C ILE A 88 10.65 -2.99 -11.27
N GLY A 89 11.21 -2.58 -10.12
CA GLY A 89 12.05 -1.40 -9.98
C GLY A 89 11.75 -0.54 -8.76
N ALA A 90 10.77 -0.91 -7.92
CA ALA A 90 10.47 -0.17 -6.70
C ALA A 90 11.60 -0.35 -5.67
N PRO A 91 12.27 0.72 -5.19
CA PRO A 91 13.34 0.56 -4.19
C PRO A 91 12.81 0.00 -2.86
N ASN A 92 11.63 0.44 -2.45
CA ASN A 92 10.96 -0.01 -1.23
C ASN A 92 9.47 -0.27 -1.52
N VAL A 93 8.92 -1.36 -0.98
CA VAL A 93 7.52 -1.78 -1.20
C VAL A 93 6.82 -1.96 0.13
N LEU A 94 5.88 -1.08 0.47
CA LEU A 94 4.95 -1.27 1.58
C LEU A 94 3.64 -1.86 1.05
N LEU A 95 3.52 -3.18 1.12
CA LEU A 95 2.33 -3.91 0.70
C LEU A 95 1.31 -3.95 1.85
N LYS A 96 0.17 -3.30 1.63
CA LYS A 96 -0.91 -3.17 2.63
C LYS A 96 -1.77 -4.43 2.63
N GLY A 97 -1.79 -5.16 3.74
CA GLY A 97 -2.46 -6.47 3.86
C GLY A 97 -3.99 -6.37 4.01
N GLY A 98 -4.49 -5.25 4.52
CA GLY A 98 -5.93 -5.00 4.58
C GLY A 98 -6.70 -6.05 5.40
N HIS A 99 -7.59 -6.80 4.75
CA HIS A 99 -8.59 -7.70 5.36
C HIS A 99 -8.19 -9.18 5.41
N LEU A 100 -6.91 -9.51 5.22
CA LEU A 100 -6.42 -10.89 5.42
C LEU A 100 -6.88 -11.43 6.79
N ALA A 101 -7.27 -12.72 6.80
CA ALA A 101 -8.04 -13.32 7.89
C ALA A 101 -7.31 -13.31 9.24
N ASP A 102 -5.98 -13.39 9.21
CA ASP A 102 -5.11 -13.37 10.39
C ASP A 102 -4.29 -12.08 10.38
N ASP A 103 -4.66 -11.17 11.29
CA ASP A 103 -4.05 -9.89 11.63
C ASP A 103 -3.75 -8.93 10.45
N ALA A 104 -4.24 -7.69 10.55
CA ALA A 104 -4.04 -6.65 9.53
C ALA A 104 -2.57 -6.17 9.50
N VAL A 105 -1.70 -7.01 8.95
CA VAL A 105 -0.26 -6.76 8.83
C VAL A 105 0.05 -6.12 7.50
N ASP A 106 0.70 -4.97 7.55
CA ASP A 106 1.36 -4.39 6.37
C ASP A 106 2.83 -4.83 6.41
N ILE A 107 3.40 -5.13 5.25
CA ILE A 107 4.80 -5.54 5.14
C ILE A 107 5.58 -4.51 4.33
N LEU A 108 6.78 -4.17 4.80
CA LEU A 108 7.76 -3.41 4.03
C LEU A 108 8.87 -4.34 3.58
N TYR A 109 9.17 -4.35 2.29
CA TYR A 109 10.40 -4.91 1.75
C TYR A 109 11.30 -3.77 1.26
N ASP A 110 12.53 -3.71 1.76
CA ASP A 110 13.51 -2.65 1.44
C ASP A 110 14.59 -3.12 0.44
N GLY A 111 14.40 -4.30 -0.15
CA GLY A 111 15.38 -4.96 -1.02
C GLY A 111 16.37 -5.86 -0.28
N LYS A 112 16.36 -5.88 1.05
CA LYS A 112 17.24 -6.74 1.87
C LYS A 112 16.45 -7.60 2.84
N GLU A 113 15.54 -7.00 3.59
CA GLU A 113 14.78 -7.66 4.64
C GLU A 113 13.32 -7.19 4.68
N PHE A 114 12.52 -7.90 5.47
CA PHE A 114 11.13 -7.54 5.70
C PHE A 114 10.95 -6.90 7.07
N HIS A 115 10.22 -5.79 7.09
CA HIS A 115 9.73 -5.16 8.31
C HIS A 115 8.21 -5.35 8.37
N TYR A 116 7.71 -5.73 9.53
CA TYR A 116 6.30 -6.06 9.72
C TYR A 116 5.65 -5.01 10.60
N PHE A 117 4.51 -4.51 10.15
CA PHE A 117 3.74 -3.51 10.86
C PHE A 117 2.37 -4.07 11.20
N GLU A 118 2.25 -4.58 12.42
CA GLU A 118 0.99 -5.02 12.99
C GLU A 118 0.06 -3.80 13.23
N GLY A 119 -1.24 -4.02 13.11
CA GLY A 119 -2.25 -3.03 13.41
C GLY A 119 -3.49 -3.69 13.98
N GLU A 120 -4.12 -3.05 14.96
CA GLU A 120 -5.40 -3.51 15.49
C GLU A 120 -6.47 -3.48 14.39
N ARG A 121 -7.25 -4.56 14.30
CA ARG A 121 -8.38 -4.61 13.39
C ARG A 121 -9.50 -3.71 13.90
N ILE A 122 -9.69 -2.56 13.27
CA ILE A 122 -10.81 -1.67 13.59
C ILE A 122 -11.98 -1.99 12.66
N HIS A 123 -13.03 -2.60 13.20
CA HIS A 123 -14.28 -2.85 12.47
C HIS A 123 -15.06 -1.54 12.31
N THR A 124 -14.82 -0.82 11.21
CA THR A 124 -15.60 0.37 10.84
C THR A 124 -16.03 0.34 9.38
N LYS A 125 -17.19 0.93 9.08
CA LYS A 125 -17.64 1.19 7.71
C LYS A 125 -16.83 2.32 7.06
N ASN A 126 -16.16 3.14 7.87
CA ASN A 126 -15.53 4.42 7.52
C ASN A 126 -14.05 4.27 7.13
N THR A 127 -13.76 3.43 6.13
CA THR A 127 -12.39 3.21 5.63
C THR A 127 -12.04 4.07 4.42
N HIS A 128 -12.89 5.03 4.03
CA HIS A 128 -12.62 5.87 2.86
C HIS A 128 -11.43 6.81 3.10
N GLY A 129 -10.55 6.90 2.11
CA GLY A 129 -9.35 7.74 2.19
C GLY A 129 -8.22 7.19 3.06
N THR A 130 -8.29 5.95 3.57
CA THR A 130 -7.23 5.41 4.43
C THR A 130 -5.89 5.24 3.70
N GLY A 131 -5.90 4.73 2.46
CA GLY A 131 -4.71 4.62 1.63
C GLY A 131 -4.01 5.97 1.42
N CYS A 132 -4.73 6.97 0.89
CA CYS A 132 -4.18 8.31 0.66
C CYS A 132 -3.68 8.97 1.95
N THR A 133 -4.39 8.76 3.07
CA THR A 133 -3.99 9.31 4.38
C THR A 133 -2.67 8.69 4.84
N LEU A 134 -2.53 7.36 4.73
CA LEU A 134 -1.30 6.65 5.08
C LEU A 134 -0.12 7.16 4.24
N SER A 135 -0.27 7.20 2.91
CA SER A 135 0.82 7.62 2.02
C SER A 135 1.19 9.09 2.21
N SER A 136 0.21 9.97 2.51
CA SER A 136 0.46 11.37 2.84
C SER A 136 1.20 11.54 4.18
N ALA A 137 0.84 10.74 5.19
CA ALA A 137 1.52 10.73 6.48
C ALA A 137 2.95 10.18 6.37
N ILE A 138 3.19 9.14 5.55
CA ILE A 138 4.54 8.64 5.26
C ILE A 138 5.37 9.75 4.60
N CYS A 139 4.82 10.40 3.56
CA CYS A 139 5.50 11.48 2.85
C CYS A 139 5.87 12.63 3.81
N SER A 140 4.95 13.01 4.70
CA SER A 140 5.16 14.07 5.69
C SER A 140 6.26 13.71 6.69
N ASN A 141 6.27 12.48 7.21
CA ASN A 141 7.31 12.04 8.15
C ASN A 141 8.69 11.93 7.49
N LEU A 142 8.75 11.47 6.24
CA LEU A 142 10.00 11.48 5.47
C LEU A 142 10.53 12.91 5.27
N ALA A 143 9.64 13.86 4.97
CA ALA A 143 10.01 15.28 4.83
C ALA A 143 10.52 15.90 6.15
N LEU A 144 10.09 15.38 7.30
CA LEU A 144 10.59 15.77 8.63
C LEU A 144 11.94 15.11 8.98
N GLY A 145 12.49 14.25 8.11
CA GLY A 145 13.79 13.62 8.30
C GLY A 145 13.76 12.31 9.09
N TYR A 146 12.57 11.74 9.35
CA TYR A 146 12.48 10.41 9.95
C TYR A 146 12.95 9.32 8.97
N THR A 147 13.43 8.21 9.52
CA THR A 147 13.78 7.03 8.71
C THR A 147 12.54 6.44 8.05
N LEU A 148 12.71 5.59 7.03
CA LEU A 148 11.58 4.98 6.32
C LEU A 148 10.68 4.16 7.25
N VAL A 149 11.28 3.28 8.05
CA VAL A 149 10.56 2.42 9.02
C VAL A 149 9.82 3.27 10.06
N GLU A 150 10.49 4.30 10.61
CA GLU A 150 9.87 5.21 11.58
C GLU A 150 8.72 6.02 10.94
N SER A 151 8.88 6.46 9.69
CA SER A 151 7.85 7.19 8.95
C SER A 151 6.60 6.35 8.73
N ILE A 152 6.76 5.06 8.42
CA ILE A 152 5.64 4.12 8.25
C ILE A 152 4.96 3.84 9.59
N LYS A 153 5.75 3.59 10.64
CA LYS A 153 5.22 3.36 11.99
C LYS A 153 4.34 4.54 12.45
N ARG A 154 4.87 5.77 12.35
CA ARG A 154 4.14 7.00 12.69
C ARG A 154 2.89 7.20 11.84
N ALA A 155 2.98 6.90 10.55
CA ALA A 155 1.83 7.01 9.66
C ALA A 155 0.72 6.00 10.02
N LYS A 156 1.09 4.78 10.43
CA LYS A 156 0.15 3.77 10.94
C LYS A 156 -0.47 4.17 12.27
N GLU A 157 0.29 4.72 13.20
CA GLU A 157 -0.24 5.24 14.46
C GLU A 157 -1.26 6.36 14.20
N TYR A 158 -0.89 7.33 13.34
CA TYR A 158 -1.76 8.45 12.97
C TYR A 158 -3.09 7.98 12.35
N ILE A 159 -3.04 7.06 11.39
CA ILE A 159 -4.25 6.60 10.73
C ILE A 159 -5.11 5.71 11.64
N THR A 160 -4.51 4.88 12.48
CA THR A 160 -5.21 4.05 13.46
C THR A 160 -6.03 4.94 14.41
N GLU A 161 -5.43 6.01 14.95
CA GLU A 161 -6.15 6.96 15.80
C GLU A 161 -7.25 7.70 15.03
N ALA A 162 -6.99 8.13 13.80
CA ALA A 162 -7.98 8.79 12.95
C ALA A 162 -9.17 7.88 12.58
N ILE A 163 -8.96 6.57 12.45
CA ILE A 163 -10.01 5.58 12.20
C ILE A 163 -10.79 5.28 13.49
N LYS A 164 -10.11 5.05 14.63
CA LYS A 164 -10.73 4.80 15.94
C LYS A 164 -11.70 5.91 16.34
N HIS A 165 -11.35 7.15 16.01
CA HIS A 165 -12.14 8.33 16.32
C HIS A 165 -12.83 8.93 15.09
N SER A 166 -13.06 8.11 14.06
CA SER A 166 -13.83 8.51 12.88
C SER A 166 -15.21 9.03 13.29
N LEU A 167 -15.64 10.10 12.63
CA LEU A 167 -16.89 10.78 12.98
C LEU A 167 -18.03 10.13 12.19
N ASP A 168 -19.08 9.69 12.88
CA ASP A 168 -20.33 9.25 12.23
C ASP A 168 -21.10 10.46 11.71
N ILE A 169 -20.67 11.00 10.56
CA ILE A 169 -21.31 12.13 9.90
C ILE A 169 -22.09 11.62 8.68
N GLY A 170 -23.42 11.71 8.75
CA GLY A 170 -24.35 11.36 7.65
C GLY A 170 -24.81 9.89 7.64
N HIS A 171 -25.57 9.51 6.60
CA HIS A 171 -26.10 8.14 6.40
C HIS A 171 -25.21 7.24 5.52
N GLY A 172 -23.96 7.63 5.28
CA GLY A 172 -23.01 6.96 4.37
C GLY A 172 -21.70 6.53 5.04
N VAL A 173 -20.65 6.29 4.23
CA VAL A 173 -19.28 6.00 4.69
C VAL A 173 -18.61 7.31 5.12
N GLY A 174 -18.45 7.53 6.43
CA GLY A 174 -17.83 8.72 7.02
C GLY A 174 -16.31 8.82 6.79
N PRO A 175 -15.73 10.03 6.83
CA PRO A 175 -14.29 10.23 6.74
C PRO A 175 -13.57 9.86 8.06
N THR A 176 -12.27 9.61 7.98
CA THR A 176 -11.41 9.50 9.17
C THR A 176 -11.25 10.87 9.85
N ASN A 177 -10.99 10.89 11.15
CA ASN A 177 -10.79 12.13 11.90
C ASN A 177 -9.31 12.50 11.94
N HIS A 178 -8.82 13.12 10.86
CA HIS A 178 -7.42 13.54 10.70
C HIS A 178 -6.91 14.43 11.84
N PHE A 179 -7.78 15.19 12.50
CA PHE A 179 -7.39 16.15 13.54
C PHE A 179 -7.44 15.61 14.96
N TYR A 180 -7.85 14.35 15.16
CA TYR A 180 -8.02 13.79 16.50
C TYR A 180 -6.77 13.94 17.37
N THR A 181 -5.62 13.47 16.90
CA THR A 181 -4.35 13.56 17.63
C THR A 181 -3.94 15.02 17.89
N LEU A 182 -4.21 15.93 16.94
CA LEU A 182 -3.92 17.36 17.11
C LEU A 182 -4.76 17.96 18.24
N TYR A 183 -6.07 17.72 18.24
CA TYR A 183 -6.97 18.24 19.27
C TYR A 183 -6.67 17.65 20.65
N LYS A 184 -6.36 16.35 20.71
CA LYS A 184 -5.91 15.69 21.95
C LYS A 184 -4.66 16.36 22.51
N ASN A 185 -3.64 16.56 21.67
CA ASN A 185 -2.38 17.18 22.10
C ASN A 185 -2.55 18.67 22.48
N ALA A 186 -3.54 19.34 21.89
CA ALA A 186 -3.90 20.72 22.24
C ALA A 186 -4.78 20.83 23.50
N GLY A 187 -5.15 19.71 24.13
CA GLY A 187 -6.04 19.69 25.31
C GLY A 187 -7.49 20.07 25.00
N MET A 188 -7.93 19.87 23.76
CA MET A 188 -9.27 20.23 23.27
C MET A 188 -10.27 19.06 23.29
N LEU A 189 -9.86 17.89 23.79
CA LEU A 189 -10.66 16.66 23.91
C LEU A 189 -10.66 16.14 25.34
#